data_AF-A0A7S0WCJ1-F1
#
_entry.id   AF-A0A7S0WCJ1-F1
#
_cell.length_a   1.000
_cell.length_b   1.000
_cell.length_c   1.000
_cell.angle_alpha   90.00
_cell.angle_beta   90.00
_cell.angle_gamma   90.00
#
_symmetry.space_group_name_H-M   'P 1'
#
loop_
_entity.id
_entity.type
_entity.pdbx_description
1 polymer ?
#
loop_
_entity_poly.entity_id
_entity_poly.type
_entity_poly.pdbx_seq_one_letter_code
_entity_poly.pdbx_strand_id
1 'polypeptide(L)'
;FGMLCASAALVCVFTAASAVNYPGGVAFSRLHHDRTIAPVPGVVHIDVPAKMTGVSLFGEAPPGSGWTYAKKEELPIEAFESMDVDYLVNAYDYVPGYEAVHVVNGYGGLNLRAKSPLELIKTKPEIYIHRKKRVTEV
;
A
#
# COMPACT_ATOMS: atom_id res chain seq x y z
N PHE A 1 -22.54 -29.57 -17.17
CA PHE A 1 -21.56 -29.72 -16.08
C PHE A 1 -20.18 -29.15 -16.41
N GLY A 2 -19.53 -29.52 -17.53
CA GLY A 2 -18.17 -29.03 -17.85
C GLY A 2 -18.01 -27.50 -17.88
N MET A 3 -18.93 -26.77 -18.52
CA MET A 3 -18.89 -25.29 -18.53
C MET A 3 -19.03 -24.68 -17.12
N LEU A 4 -19.89 -25.25 -16.28
CA LEU A 4 -20.10 -24.77 -14.92
C LEU A 4 -18.83 -24.94 -14.06
N CYS A 5 -18.18 -26.10 -14.17
CA CYS A 5 -16.91 -26.35 -13.49
C CYS A 5 -15.79 -25.41 -13.98
N ALA A 6 -15.71 -25.16 -15.29
CA ALA A 6 -14.74 -24.23 -15.85
C ALA A 6 -14.97 -22.78 -15.38
N SER A 7 -16.22 -22.31 -15.39
CA SER A 7 -16.58 -21.00 -14.86
C SER A 7 -16.26 -20.88 -13.36
N ALA A 8 -16.60 -21.90 -12.55
CA ALA A 8 -16.28 -21.91 -11.13
C ALA A 8 -14.76 -21.83 -10.88
N ALA A 9 -13.96 -22.59 -11.64
CA ALA A 9 -12.51 -22.53 -11.55
C ALA A 9 -11.97 -21.13 -11.89
N LEU A 10 -12.45 -20.52 -12.96
CA LEU A 10 -12.05 -19.15 -13.33
C LEU A 10 -12.43 -18.13 -12.25
N VAL A 11 -13.63 -18.26 -11.65
CA VAL A 11 -14.03 -17.41 -10.53
C VAL A 11 -13.03 -17.55 -9.38
N CYS A 12 -12.65 -18.76 -8.98
CA CYS A 12 -11.65 -18.94 -7.92
C CYS A 12 -10.32 -18.26 -8.25
N VAL A 13 -9.84 -18.36 -9.50
CA VAL A 13 -8.60 -17.71 -9.93
C VAL A 13 -8.71 -16.19 -9.87
N PHE A 14 -9.76 -15.61 -10.45
CA PHE A 14 -9.94 -14.16 -10.48
C PHE A 14 -10.26 -13.57 -9.10
N THR A 15 -10.96 -14.31 -8.23
CA THR A 15 -11.16 -13.92 -6.82
C THR A 15 -9.83 -13.90 -6.07
N ALA A 16 -8.98 -14.92 -6.26
CA ALA A 16 -7.64 -14.94 -5.66
C ALA A 16 -6.77 -13.79 -6.19
N ALA A 17 -6.84 -13.49 -7.49
CA ALA A 17 -6.14 -12.35 -8.09
C ALA A 17 -6.65 -11.01 -7.53
N SER A 18 -7.97 -10.83 -7.39
CA SER A 18 -8.54 -9.58 -6.86
C SER A 18 -8.19 -9.34 -5.40
N ALA A 19 -8.00 -10.40 -4.60
CA ALA A 19 -7.65 -10.29 -3.18
C ALA A 19 -6.30 -9.58 -2.95
N VAL A 20 -5.41 -9.57 -3.95
CA VAL A 20 -4.10 -8.90 -3.87
C VAL A 20 -4.03 -7.63 -4.74
N ASN A 21 -5.16 -7.16 -5.31
CA ASN A 21 -5.21 -6.02 -6.23
C ASN A 21 -5.49 -4.67 -5.54
N TYR A 22 -5.49 -4.64 -4.19
CA TYR A 22 -5.73 -3.43 -3.39
C TYR A 22 -4.59 -3.15 -2.39
N PRO A 23 -3.31 -3.13 -2.84
CA PRO A 23 -2.17 -2.93 -1.94
C PRO A 23 -2.20 -1.57 -1.20
N GLY A 24 -2.73 -0.51 -1.81
CA GLY A 24 -2.85 0.81 -1.17
C GLY A 24 -3.76 0.78 0.05
N GLY A 25 -4.93 0.16 -0.06
CA GLY A 25 -5.86 0.02 1.08
C GLY A 25 -5.27 -0.81 2.22
N VAL A 26 -4.53 -1.88 1.89
CA VAL A 26 -3.81 -2.69 2.89
C VAL A 26 -2.69 -1.90 3.56
N ALA A 27 -1.89 -1.15 2.79
CA ALA A 27 -0.83 -0.31 3.33
C ALA A 27 -1.39 0.76 4.28
N PHE A 28 -2.48 1.41 3.88
CA PHE A 28 -3.15 2.42 4.68
C PHE A 28 -3.77 1.84 5.96
N SER A 29 -4.38 0.66 5.89
CA SER A 29 -4.85 -0.04 7.08
C SER A 29 -3.71 -0.35 8.05
N ARG A 30 -2.58 -0.87 7.54
CA ARG A 30 -1.39 -1.17 8.35
C ARG A 30 -0.80 0.07 9.01
N LEU A 31 -0.73 1.19 8.29
CA LEU A 31 -0.26 2.46 8.85
C LEU A 31 -1.01 2.86 10.13
N HIS A 32 -2.33 2.66 10.17
CA HIS A 32 -3.13 3.05 11.33
C HIS A 32 -3.13 2.03 12.47
N HIS A 33 -2.93 0.75 12.18
CA HIS A 33 -3.12 -0.33 13.15
C HIS A 33 -1.82 -0.98 13.64
N ASP A 34 -0.70 -0.77 12.94
CA ASP A 34 0.59 -1.34 13.30
C ASP A 34 1.53 -0.28 13.90
N ARG A 35 1.72 -0.35 15.22
CA ARG A 35 2.58 0.59 15.95
C ARG A 35 4.08 0.42 15.64
N THR A 36 4.48 -0.68 15.02
CA THR A 36 5.87 -0.86 14.55
C THR A 36 6.14 -0.02 13.30
N ILE A 37 5.11 0.19 12.47
CA ILE A 37 5.15 1.03 11.28
C ILE A 37 5.00 2.50 11.68
N ALA A 38 3.95 2.82 12.43
CA ALA A 38 3.67 4.17 12.93
C ALA A 38 3.48 4.17 14.46
N PRO A 39 4.54 4.44 15.24
CA PRO A 39 4.45 4.45 16.70
C PRO A 39 3.45 5.48 17.25
N VAL A 40 3.32 6.61 16.54
CA VAL A 40 2.43 7.72 16.86
C VAL A 40 1.70 8.22 15.61
N PRO A 41 0.45 8.69 15.72
CA PRO A 41 -0.25 9.38 14.64
C PRO A 41 0.53 10.60 14.14
N GLY A 42 0.36 10.95 12.88
CA GLY A 42 1.04 12.10 12.28
C GLY A 42 0.43 12.52 10.94
N VAL A 43 1.16 13.34 10.20
CA VAL A 43 0.78 13.77 8.86
C VAL A 43 1.18 12.70 7.85
N VAL A 44 0.23 12.23 7.05
CA VAL A 44 0.47 11.26 5.99
C VAL A 44 0.19 11.86 4.62
N HIS A 45 1.08 11.62 3.66
CA HIS A 45 0.81 11.84 2.25
C HIS A 45 0.53 10.51 1.55
N ILE A 46 -0.52 10.47 0.74
CA ILE A 46 -0.95 9.31 -0.01
C ILE A 46 -0.80 9.65 -1.50
N ASP A 47 0.01 8.89 -2.22
CA ASP A 47 0.21 9.10 -3.65
C ASP A 47 -0.96 8.58 -4.50
N VAL A 48 -0.95 8.93 -5.78
CA VAL A 48 -1.99 8.50 -6.72
C VAL A 48 -2.05 6.97 -6.85
N PRO A 49 -0.95 6.23 -7.07
CA PRO A 49 -0.96 4.76 -7.07
C PRO A 49 -1.65 4.12 -5.85
N ALA A 50 -1.39 4.60 -4.63
CA ALA A 50 -2.02 4.10 -3.41
C ALA A 50 -3.52 4.42 -3.38
N LYS A 51 -3.92 5.65 -3.74
CA LYS A 51 -5.34 6.03 -3.87
C LYS A 51 -6.08 5.11 -4.85
N MET A 52 -5.48 4.84 -6.00
CA MET A 52 -6.06 3.98 -7.04
C MET A 52 -6.15 2.50 -6.65
N THR A 53 -5.44 2.09 -5.60
CA THR A 53 -5.39 0.70 -5.12
C THR A 53 -6.00 0.52 -3.72
N GLY A 54 -7.00 1.35 -3.37
CA GLY A 54 -7.90 1.08 -2.26
C GLY A 54 -7.74 1.97 -1.03
N VAL A 55 -6.96 3.05 -1.09
CA VAL A 55 -7.06 4.10 -0.07
C VAL A 55 -8.34 4.91 -0.28
N SER A 56 -9.13 5.06 0.79
CA SER A 56 -10.43 5.75 0.73
C SER A 56 -10.66 6.58 1.99
N LEU A 57 -11.60 7.54 1.89
CA LEU A 57 -12.02 8.38 3.02
C LEU A 57 -12.58 7.55 4.20
N PHE A 58 -13.19 6.38 3.94
CA PHE A 58 -13.69 5.50 4.99
C PHE A 58 -12.58 4.81 5.78
N GLY A 59 -11.37 4.76 5.22
CA GLY A 59 -10.18 4.26 5.91
C GLY A 59 -9.47 5.33 6.73
N GLU A 60 -9.88 6.59 6.63
CA GLU A 60 -9.30 7.67 7.45
C GLU A 60 -9.69 7.48 8.92
N ALA A 61 -8.76 7.78 9.79
CA ALA A 61 -8.98 7.79 11.23
C ALA A 61 -9.94 8.92 11.60
N PRO A 62 -10.73 8.74 12.67
CA PRO A 62 -11.71 9.74 13.08
C PRO A 62 -11.03 11.08 13.43
N PRO A 63 -11.75 12.22 13.30
CA PRO A 63 -11.25 13.51 13.76
C PRO A 63 -10.78 13.46 15.22
N GLY A 64 -9.67 14.11 15.52
CA GLY A 64 -9.08 14.12 16.87
C GLY A 64 -8.20 12.90 17.20
N SER A 65 -8.00 11.96 16.27
CA SER A 65 -7.09 10.82 16.44
C SER A 65 -5.60 11.15 16.32
N GLY A 66 -5.26 12.38 15.92
CA GLY A 66 -3.89 12.84 15.66
C GLY A 66 -3.41 12.55 14.23
N TRP A 67 -4.19 11.86 13.40
CA TRP A 67 -3.89 11.66 11.99
C TRP A 67 -4.32 12.88 11.15
N THR A 68 -3.46 13.27 10.21
CA THR A 68 -3.76 14.32 9.22
C THR A 68 -3.36 13.85 7.83
N TYR A 69 -4.23 14.06 6.83
CA TYR A 69 -4.01 13.58 5.46
C TYR A 69 -3.67 14.74 4.52
N ALA A 70 -2.43 14.76 4.01
CA ALA A 70 -1.94 15.77 3.09
C ALA A 70 -2.50 15.52 1.66
N LYS A 71 -3.29 16.47 1.15
CA LYS A 71 -4.04 16.33 -0.12
C LYS A 71 -3.33 16.82 -1.37
N LYS A 72 -2.04 17.19 -1.29
CA LYS A 72 -1.27 17.57 -2.48
C LYS A 72 -1.15 16.36 -3.40
N GLU A 73 -1.13 16.57 -4.71
CA GLU A 73 -1.02 15.51 -5.72
C GLU A 73 0.21 15.76 -6.59
N GLU A 74 0.68 14.73 -7.30
CA GLU A 74 1.72 14.81 -8.32
C GLU A 74 3.03 15.49 -7.87
N LEU A 75 3.44 15.21 -6.62
CA LEU A 75 4.68 15.75 -6.09
C LEU A 75 5.88 14.95 -6.61
N PRO A 76 6.95 15.62 -7.09
CA PRO A 76 8.19 14.95 -7.41
C PRO A 76 8.84 14.40 -6.14
N ILE A 77 9.64 13.35 -6.26
CA ILE A 77 10.17 12.63 -5.10
C ILE A 77 11.05 13.51 -4.22
N GLU A 78 11.72 14.50 -4.80
CA GLU A 78 12.56 15.47 -4.12
C GLU A 78 11.75 16.47 -3.28
N ALA A 79 10.47 16.68 -3.60
CA ALA A 79 9.63 17.58 -2.83
C ALA A 79 9.35 17.04 -1.42
N PHE A 80 9.31 15.72 -1.24
CA PHE A 80 8.94 15.07 0.03
C PHE A 80 9.88 15.40 1.18
N GLU A 81 11.18 15.63 0.91
CA GLU A 81 12.16 15.96 1.95
C GLU A 81 11.83 17.30 2.62
N SER A 82 11.39 18.28 1.82
CA SER A 82 11.00 19.62 2.26
C SER A 82 9.60 19.69 2.89
N MET A 83 8.82 18.61 2.81
CA MET A 83 7.46 18.58 3.33
C MET A 83 7.41 18.25 4.81
N ASP A 84 6.44 18.86 5.48
CA ASP A 84 6.05 18.52 6.85
C ASP A 84 5.08 17.32 6.84
N VAL A 85 5.61 16.17 6.44
CA VAL A 85 4.89 14.89 6.36
C VAL A 85 5.69 13.82 7.09
N ASP A 86 5.05 13.12 8.03
CA ASP A 86 5.69 12.08 8.84
C ASP A 86 5.73 10.74 8.12
N TYR A 87 4.69 10.45 7.33
CA TYR A 87 4.49 9.16 6.66
C TYR A 87 4.15 9.33 5.18
N LEU A 88 4.69 8.46 4.33
CA LEU A 88 4.28 8.38 2.92
C LEU A 88 3.69 7.00 2.66
N VAL A 89 2.58 6.95 1.95
CA VAL A 89 2.05 5.72 1.34
C VAL A 89 2.16 5.92 -0.16
N ASN A 90 3.16 5.28 -0.78
CA ASN A 90 3.50 5.52 -2.19
C ASN A 90 4.12 4.33 -2.93
N ALA A 91 4.27 4.44 -4.25
CA ALA A 91 4.82 3.39 -5.10
C ALA A 91 6.36 3.42 -5.27
N TYR A 92 7.03 4.44 -4.73
CA TYR A 92 8.50 4.53 -4.77
C TYR A 92 9.09 3.53 -3.77
N ASP A 93 10.15 2.83 -4.13
CA ASP A 93 10.86 1.92 -3.22
C ASP A 93 11.86 2.64 -2.30
N TYR A 94 12.24 3.86 -2.67
CA TYR A 94 13.14 4.72 -1.94
C TYR A 94 12.72 6.19 -2.06
N VAL A 95 12.67 6.90 -0.92
CA VAL A 95 12.45 8.36 -0.88
C VAL A 95 13.53 9.02 0.02
N PRO A 96 14.30 10.00 -0.49
CA PRO A 96 15.27 10.75 0.32
C PRO A 96 14.65 11.35 1.58
N GLY A 97 15.34 11.26 2.71
CA GLY A 97 14.83 11.74 4.01
C GLY A 97 13.84 10.79 4.71
N TYR A 98 13.45 9.68 4.08
CA TYR A 98 12.54 8.69 4.65
C TYR A 98 13.17 7.29 4.69
N GLU A 99 12.65 6.46 5.57
CA GLU A 99 12.93 5.03 5.68
C GLU A 99 11.69 4.25 5.23
N ALA A 100 11.87 3.30 4.30
CA ALA A 100 10.81 2.36 3.92
C ALA A 100 10.63 1.33 5.05
N VAL A 101 9.63 1.54 5.90
CA VAL A 101 9.36 0.70 7.09
C VAL A 101 8.50 -0.51 6.75
N HIS A 102 7.77 -0.48 5.64
CA HIS A 102 6.93 -1.59 5.21
C HIS A 102 6.71 -1.58 3.70
N VAL A 103 6.45 -2.76 3.14
CA VAL A 103 6.07 -2.95 1.74
C VAL A 103 4.87 -3.87 1.66
N VAL A 104 3.90 -3.48 0.85
CA VAL A 104 2.74 -4.27 0.50
C VAL A 104 2.88 -4.69 -0.95
N ASN A 105 2.88 -6.00 -1.15
CA ASN A 105 2.88 -6.56 -2.48
C ASN A 105 1.48 -6.46 -3.08
N GLY A 106 1.41 -6.14 -4.37
CA GLY A 106 0.19 -6.20 -5.16
C GLY A 106 0.27 -7.23 -6.28
N TYR A 107 -0.73 -7.23 -7.16
CA TYR A 107 -0.86 -8.24 -8.22
C TYR A 107 0.28 -8.14 -9.25
N GLY A 108 1.00 -9.24 -9.42
CA GLY A 108 2.15 -9.36 -10.33
C GLY A 108 1.87 -10.18 -11.59
N GLY A 109 0.67 -10.74 -11.75
CA GLY A 109 0.29 -11.59 -12.89
C GLY A 109 -0.01 -13.04 -12.52
N LEU A 110 -0.29 -13.85 -13.53
CA LEU A 110 -0.52 -15.29 -13.37
C LEU A 110 0.76 -16.10 -13.63
N ASN A 111 0.97 -17.15 -12.83
CA ASN A 111 1.97 -18.17 -13.09
C ASN A 111 1.35 -19.33 -13.89
N LEU A 112 1.39 -19.24 -15.21
CA LEU A 112 0.87 -20.30 -16.10
C LEU A 112 1.64 -21.63 -16.01
N ARG A 113 2.76 -21.66 -15.28
CA ARG A 113 3.56 -22.87 -15.00
C ARG A 113 3.36 -23.37 -13.56
N ALA A 114 2.41 -22.82 -12.82
CA ALA A 114 2.12 -23.21 -11.44
C ALA A 114 1.77 -24.70 -11.36
N LYS A 115 2.33 -25.40 -10.36
CA LYS A 115 1.99 -26.81 -10.09
C LYS A 115 0.90 -26.95 -9.04
N SER A 116 0.64 -25.87 -8.29
CA SER A 116 -0.40 -25.76 -7.29
C SER A 116 -1.24 -24.50 -7.53
N PRO A 117 -2.57 -24.53 -7.30
CA PRO A 117 -3.41 -23.33 -7.33
C PRO A 117 -2.89 -22.20 -6.43
N LEU A 118 -2.18 -22.52 -5.35
CA LEU A 118 -1.58 -21.52 -4.43
C LEU A 118 -0.44 -20.71 -5.08
N GLU A 119 0.20 -21.25 -6.11
CA GLU A 119 1.32 -20.60 -6.82
C GLU A 119 0.84 -19.81 -8.05
N LEU A 120 -0.45 -19.86 -8.36
CA LEU A 120 -1.01 -19.33 -9.60
C LEU A 120 -0.99 -17.80 -9.63
N ILE A 121 -1.14 -17.14 -8.48
CA ILE A 121 -1.11 -15.68 -8.37
C ILE A 121 0.30 -15.25 -7.98
N LYS A 122 0.96 -14.48 -8.85
CA LYS A 122 2.23 -13.81 -8.52
C LYS A 122 1.93 -12.48 -7.85
N THR A 123 2.77 -12.11 -6.91
CA THR A 123 2.75 -10.78 -6.30
C THR A 123 4.10 -10.09 -6.47
N LYS A 124 4.10 -8.77 -6.50
CA LYS A 124 5.32 -7.94 -6.56
C LYS A 124 5.20 -6.77 -5.59
N PRO A 125 6.31 -6.21 -5.07
CA PRO A 125 6.29 -4.94 -4.36
C PRO A 125 5.57 -3.88 -5.17
N GLU A 126 4.61 -3.18 -4.55
CA GLU A 126 3.80 -2.19 -5.27
C GLU A 126 3.59 -0.91 -4.46
N ILE A 127 3.27 -1.02 -3.16
CA ILE A 127 3.09 0.14 -2.29
C ILE A 127 4.00 0.01 -1.07
N TYR A 128 4.70 1.09 -0.75
CA TYR A 128 5.59 1.22 0.37
C TYR A 128 5.01 2.19 1.39
N ILE A 129 5.26 1.89 2.66
CA ILE A 129 5.03 2.82 3.76
C ILE A 129 6.38 3.34 4.18
N HIS A 130 6.55 4.65 4.05
CA HIS A 130 7.74 5.36 4.48
C HIS A 130 7.47 6.11 5.76
N ARG A 131 8.50 6.21 6.60
CA ARG A 131 8.53 7.05 7.79
C ARG A 131 9.68 8.04 7.68
N LYS A 132 9.43 9.31 8.00
CA LYS A 132 10.46 10.34 7.98
C LYS A 132 11.56 9.99 8.98
N LYS A 133 12.82 10.07 8.53
CA LYS A 133 13.97 9.87 9.42
C LYS A 133 14.01 11.04 10.38
N ARG A 134 13.98 10.75 11.68
CA ARG A 134 14.26 11.80 12.67
C ARG A 134 15.74 12.14 12.54
N VAL A 135 16.05 13.41 12.34
CA VAL A 135 17.42 13.91 12.49
C VAL A 135 17.76 13.63 13.95
N THR A 136 18.64 12.66 14.20
CA THR A 136 19.28 12.52 15.51
C THR A 136 19.93 13.85 15.82
N GLU A 137 19.41 14.55 16.83
CA GLU A 137 20.15 15.62 17.49
C GLU A 137 21.50 15.03 17.91
N VAL A 138 22.57 15.53 17.29
CA VAL A 138 23.95 15.21 17.64
C VAL A 138 24.36 16.10 18.79
#